data_AF-A0A098E8V1-F1
#
_entry.id   AF-A0A098E8V1-F1
#
_cell.length_a   1.000
_cell.length_b   1.000
_cell.length_c   1.000
_cell.angle_alpha   90.00
_cell.angle_beta   90.00
_cell.angle_gamma   90.00
#
_symmetry.space_group_name_H-M   'P 1'
#
loop_
_entity.id
_entity.type
_entity.pdbx_description
1 polymer ?
#
loop_
_entity_poly.entity_id
_entity_poly.type
_entity_poly.pdbx_seq_one_letter_code
_entity_poly.pdbx_strand_id
1 'polypeptide(L)'
;MNSGWFEEHVSLFRKQTDGLFSMEYTEEEFADRLYAAIGFLGRNFRYRDSQEFWNLKYFIQRYLTEEQLILELKFIHRCMTSLKWKNTSMAVIDTMGINSRKKSILSTYHGRHHTIGFSDMRSVTPNMGPINSFRCRSTDSEAMNIVSVMDKIQTVCDGKIEVYTGDAHTVSRISAGMVFLSHVVVAAGRICHEPKEKLTECKINELKENISLLNKIGKLLRDEPSLGRVIATKKYINIDGINVCKLVEDLGYLILQNVSNADIDVDRICLAVERSNQLKKKARIIEGSYTRPRHDIDRL
;
A
#
# COMPACT_ATOMS: atom_id res chain seq x y z
N MET A 1 25.87 -10.99 -6.03
CA MET A 1 25.05 -11.71 -5.04
C MET A 1 25.14 -10.93 -3.75
N ASN A 2 24.00 -10.62 -3.13
CA ASN A 2 23.96 -9.88 -1.87
C ASN A 2 24.10 -10.93 -0.75
N SER A 3 25.26 -11.01 -0.11
CA SER A 3 25.50 -11.93 1.01
C SER A 3 24.51 -11.62 2.12
N GLY A 4 23.55 -12.50 2.41
CA GLY A 4 22.50 -12.27 3.42
C GLY A 4 21.08 -12.56 2.96
N TRP A 5 20.77 -12.56 1.65
CA TRP A 5 19.39 -12.71 1.16
C TRP A 5 18.77 -14.04 1.61
N PHE A 6 19.48 -15.14 1.39
CA PHE A 6 18.98 -16.46 1.75
C PHE A 6 18.94 -16.67 3.28
N GLU A 7 19.93 -16.15 4.01
CA GLU A 7 19.94 -16.23 5.47
C GLU A 7 18.75 -15.51 6.13
N GLU A 8 18.31 -14.37 5.57
CA GLU A 8 17.10 -13.68 6.02
C GLU A 8 15.86 -14.58 5.87
N HIS A 9 15.75 -15.31 4.75
CA HIS A 9 14.66 -16.24 4.50
C HIS A 9 14.70 -17.48 5.42
N VAL A 10 15.89 -18.03 5.66
CA VAL A 10 16.09 -19.13 6.62
C VAL A 10 15.71 -18.69 8.03
N SER A 11 16.13 -17.49 8.44
CA SER A 11 15.81 -16.91 9.75
C SER A 11 14.30 -16.71 9.92
N LEU A 12 13.62 -16.16 8.91
CA LEU A 12 12.17 -16.00 8.92
C LEU A 12 11.45 -17.35 9.03
N PHE A 13 11.84 -18.32 8.21
CA PHE A 13 11.25 -19.66 8.24
C PHE A 13 11.42 -20.33 9.60
N ARG A 14 12.63 -20.25 10.18
CA ARG A 14 12.90 -20.77 11.53
C ARG A 14 12.02 -20.11 12.57
N LYS A 15 11.80 -18.79 12.48
CA LYS A 15 10.90 -18.07 13.36
C LYS A 15 9.43 -18.51 13.20
N GLN A 16 8.95 -18.70 11.97
CA GLN A 16 7.57 -19.12 11.69
C GLN A 16 7.27 -20.55 12.13
N THR A 17 8.31 -21.36 12.31
CA THR A 17 8.22 -22.77 12.68
C THR A 17 8.68 -23.05 14.11
N ASP A 18 8.93 -22.02 14.91
CA ASP A 18 9.50 -22.12 16.26
C ASP A 18 10.79 -22.97 16.31
N GLY A 19 11.55 -22.98 15.21
CA GLY A 19 12.77 -23.76 15.06
C GLY A 19 12.56 -25.27 14.92
N LEU A 20 11.32 -25.75 14.77
CA LEU A 20 11.01 -27.17 14.61
C LEU A 20 11.43 -27.72 13.24
N PHE A 21 11.55 -26.85 12.23
CA PHE A 21 11.91 -27.23 10.86
C PHE A 21 13.12 -26.44 10.37
N SER A 22 13.91 -27.09 9.51
CA SER A 22 15.01 -26.48 8.76
C SER A 22 14.62 -26.24 7.30
N MET A 23 15.27 -25.27 6.67
CA MET A 23 15.12 -25.00 5.23
C MET A 23 15.77 -26.15 4.45
N GLU A 24 14.98 -26.81 3.59
CA GLU A 24 15.40 -28.01 2.85
C GLU A 24 16.12 -27.70 1.53
N TYR A 25 16.22 -26.43 1.16
CA TYR A 25 16.75 -25.98 -0.13
C TYR A 25 18.10 -25.29 0.03
N THR A 26 18.93 -25.37 -1.00
CA THR A 26 20.05 -24.44 -1.20
C THR A 26 19.53 -23.06 -1.61
N GLU A 27 20.37 -22.03 -1.53
CA GLU A 27 20.02 -20.67 -1.96
C GLU A 27 19.49 -20.62 -3.40
N GLU A 28 20.18 -21.30 -4.32
CA GLU A 28 19.84 -21.33 -5.74
C GLU A 28 18.49 -22.01 -5.99
N GLU A 29 18.28 -23.21 -5.41
CA GLU A 29 17.02 -23.93 -5.52
C GLU A 29 15.85 -23.16 -4.91
N PHE A 30 16.10 -22.46 -3.80
CA PHE A 30 15.10 -21.65 -3.15
C PHE A 30 14.71 -20.46 -4.01
N ALA A 31 15.68 -19.75 -4.60
CA ALA A 31 15.44 -18.63 -5.50
C ALA A 31 14.61 -19.04 -6.72
N ASP A 32 15.01 -20.12 -7.40
CA ASP A 32 14.30 -20.62 -8.57
C ASP A 32 12.83 -20.96 -8.26
N ARG A 33 12.61 -21.68 -7.16
CA ARG A 33 11.25 -22.05 -6.73
C ARG A 33 10.44 -20.85 -6.25
N LEU A 34 11.06 -19.89 -5.56
CA LEU A 34 10.40 -18.69 -5.08
C LEU A 34 9.92 -17.84 -6.25
N TYR A 35 10.78 -17.55 -7.24
CA TYR A 35 10.39 -16.74 -8.39
C TYR A 35 9.40 -17.45 -9.31
N ALA A 36 9.51 -18.78 -9.48
CA ALA A 36 8.51 -19.57 -10.18
C ALA A 36 7.14 -19.50 -9.45
N ALA A 37 7.12 -19.59 -8.12
CA ALA A 37 5.92 -19.51 -7.31
C ALA A 37 5.28 -18.10 -7.32
N ILE A 38 6.09 -17.04 -7.24
CA ILE A 38 5.61 -15.64 -7.40
C ILE A 38 5.02 -15.45 -8.80
N GLY A 39 5.72 -15.94 -9.83
CA GLY A 39 5.26 -15.93 -11.21
C GLY A 39 3.90 -16.62 -11.38
N PHE A 40 3.71 -17.77 -10.71
CA PHE A 40 2.43 -18.47 -10.66
C PHE A 40 1.31 -17.62 -10.03
N LEU A 41 1.53 -17.07 -8.83
CA LEU A 41 0.53 -16.27 -8.11
C LEU A 41 0.13 -15.00 -8.86
N GLY A 42 1.01 -14.48 -9.72
CA GLY A 42 0.73 -13.31 -10.56
C GLY A 42 -0.22 -13.57 -11.73
N ARG A 43 -0.51 -14.84 -12.07
CA ARG A 43 -1.29 -15.22 -13.26
C ARG A 43 -2.74 -15.62 -12.89
N ASN A 44 -3.66 -15.53 -13.85
CA ASN A 44 -5.09 -15.87 -13.66
C ASN A 44 -5.41 -17.30 -14.16
N PHE A 45 -4.77 -18.32 -13.60
CA PHE A 45 -5.13 -19.71 -13.88
C PHE A 45 -5.14 -20.56 -12.61
N ARG A 46 -5.83 -21.71 -12.68
CA ARG A 46 -5.86 -22.63 -11.54
C ARG A 46 -4.57 -23.44 -11.55
N TYR A 47 -4.06 -23.74 -10.36
CA TYR A 47 -2.87 -24.56 -10.17
C TYR A 47 -2.89 -25.87 -10.98
N ARG A 48 -4.04 -26.55 -11.00
CA ARG A 48 -4.25 -27.80 -11.74
C ARG A 48 -4.13 -27.66 -13.26
N ASP A 49 -4.30 -26.45 -13.79
CA ASP A 49 -4.31 -26.18 -15.24
C ASP A 49 -2.89 -25.98 -15.80
N SER A 50 -1.82 -26.06 -14.98
CA SER A 50 -0.44 -25.88 -15.44
C SER A 50 0.52 -26.90 -14.83
N GLN A 51 1.00 -27.82 -15.67
CA GLN A 51 1.98 -28.85 -15.31
C GLN A 51 3.31 -28.26 -14.81
N GLU A 52 3.71 -27.11 -15.35
CA GLU A 52 4.90 -26.34 -14.94
C GLU A 52 4.91 -26.09 -13.42
N PHE A 53 3.74 -25.83 -12.84
CA PHE A 53 3.62 -25.47 -11.43
C PHE A 53 3.28 -26.63 -10.51
N TRP A 54 2.95 -27.83 -11.03
CA TRP A 54 2.55 -28.99 -10.22
C TRP A 54 3.57 -29.40 -9.16
N ASN A 55 4.84 -29.09 -9.38
CA ASN A 55 5.94 -29.40 -8.46
C ASN A 55 6.19 -28.31 -7.41
N LEU A 56 5.43 -27.20 -7.43
CA LEU A 56 5.57 -26.10 -6.47
C LEU A 56 4.56 -26.16 -5.31
N LYS A 57 3.58 -27.06 -5.32
CA LYS A 57 2.51 -27.12 -4.30
C LYS A 57 3.08 -27.15 -2.90
N TYR A 58 4.02 -28.07 -2.66
CA TYR A 58 4.67 -28.21 -1.37
C TYR A 58 5.45 -26.95 -1.01
N PHE A 59 6.22 -26.39 -1.96
CA PHE A 59 6.98 -25.17 -1.74
C PHE A 59 6.07 -24.00 -1.35
N ILE A 60 5.00 -23.77 -2.10
CA ILE A 60 4.02 -22.71 -1.86
C ILE A 60 3.36 -22.88 -0.50
N GLN A 61 2.92 -24.11 -0.16
CA GLN A 61 2.22 -24.37 1.08
C GLN A 61 3.11 -24.21 2.32
N ARG A 62 4.40 -24.50 2.20
CA ARG A 62 5.33 -24.55 3.34
C ARG A 62 6.17 -23.30 3.51
N TYR A 63 6.56 -22.64 2.42
CA TYR A 63 7.54 -21.54 2.45
C TYR A 63 6.95 -20.20 2.00
N LEU A 64 5.84 -20.18 1.25
CA LEU A 64 5.30 -18.93 0.71
C LEU A 64 4.25 -18.32 1.63
N THR A 65 4.73 -17.44 2.51
CA THR A 65 3.91 -16.65 3.44
C THR A 65 3.87 -15.17 3.03
N GLU A 66 3.02 -14.37 3.68
CA GLU A 66 2.98 -12.92 3.42
C GLU A 66 4.29 -12.24 3.83
N GLU A 67 4.85 -12.64 4.97
CA GLU A 67 6.13 -12.15 5.48
C GLU A 67 7.29 -12.47 4.54
N GLN A 68 7.24 -13.65 3.91
CA GLN A 68 8.22 -14.07 2.91
C GLN A 68 8.18 -13.18 1.67
N LEU A 69 6.98 -12.83 1.21
CA LEU A 69 6.81 -11.89 0.08
C LEU A 69 7.24 -10.47 0.45
N ILE A 70 6.99 -10.03 1.69
CA ILE A 70 7.48 -8.74 2.19
C ILE A 70 9.01 -8.71 2.21
N LEU A 71 9.65 -9.79 2.65
CA LEU A 71 11.11 -9.91 2.68
C LEU A 71 11.71 -9.83 1.27
N GLU A 72 11.07 -10.47 0.30
CA GLU A 72 11.48 -10.37 -1.11
C GLU A 72 11.30 -8.94 -1.66
N LEU A 73 10.19 -8.27 -1.34
CA LEU A 73 9.97 -6.87 -1.72
C LEU A 73 11.01 -5.93 -1.10
N LYS A 74 11.42 -6.17 0.15
CA LYS A 74 12.54 -5.46 0.79
C LYS A 74 13.84 -5.65 0.02
N PHE A 75 14.15 -6.88 -0.37
CA PHE A 75 15.35 -7.18 -1.14
C PHE A 75 15.34 -6.46 -2.49
N ILE A 76 14.24 -6.55 -3.24
CA ILE A 76 14.08 -5.84 -4.52
C ILE A 76 14.23 -4.33 -4.32
N HIS A 77 13.63 -3.76 -3.28
CA HIS A 77 13.77 -2.34 -2.98
C HIS A 77 15.23 -1.95 -2.70
N ARG A 78 15.93 -2.67 -1.83
CA ARG A 78 17.36 -2.46 -1.53
C ARG A 78 18.23 -2.52 -2.79
N CYS A 79 18.02 -3.53 -3.63
CA CYS A 79 18.70 -3.66 -4.92
C CYS A 79 18.45 -2.46 -5.83
N MET A 80 17.19 -2.03 -5.95
CA MET A 80 16.83 -0.88 -6.77
C MET A 80 17.48 0.42 -6.24
N THR A 81 17.49 0.64 -4.92
CA THR A 81 18.18 1.77 -4.29
C THR A 81 19.67 1.76 -4.59
N SER A 82 20.32 0.60 -4.46
CA SER A 82 21.74 0.44 -4.78
C SER A 82 22.04 0.71 -6.25
N LEU A 83 21.16 0.32 -7.18
CA LEU A 83 21.35 0.52 -8.62
C LEU A 83 21.14 1.98 -9.04
N LYS A 84 20.15 2.67 -8.45
CA LYS A 84 19.79 4.03 -8.85
C LYS A 84 20.49 5.12 -8.07
N TRP A 85 21.17 4.78 -6.97
CA TRP A 85 21.83 5.72 -6.05
C TRP A 85 20.87 6.81 -5.55
N LYS A 86 19.58 6.50 -5.53
CA LYS A 86 18.50 7.40 -5.15
C LYS A 86 17.76 6.79 -3.98
N ASN A 87 17.96 7.38 -2.80
CA ASN A 87 17.07 7.13 -1.67
C ASN A 87 15.68 7.64 -2.01
N THR A 88 14.66 6.83 -1.71
CA THR A 88 13.29 7.20 -2.00
C THR A 88 12.55 7.43 -0.70
N SER A 89 12.15 8.67 -0.45
CA SER A 89 11.36 9.06 0.73
C SER A 89 9.87 9.23 0.43
N MET A 90 9.44 8.93 -0.81
CA MET A 90 8.06 9.13 -1.25
C MET A 90 7.41 7.83 -1.73
N ALA A 91 6.18 7.61 -1.30
CA ALA A 91 5.29 6.57 -1.82
C ALA A 91 4.08 7.19 -2.53
N VAL A 92 3.59 6.53 -3.57
CA VAL A 92 2.33 6.83 -4.26
C VAL A 92 1.39 5.67 -3.99
N ILE A 93 0.24 5.96 -3.40
CA ILE A 93 -0.83 5.02 -3.10
C ILE A 93 -1.92 5.20 -4.14
N ASP A 94 -2.27 4.12 -4.81
CA ASP A 94 -3.29 4.06 -5.84
C ASP A 94 -4.40 3.14 -5.31
N THR A 95 -5.58 3.69 -4.99
CA THR A 95 -6.72 2.86 -4.54
C THR A 95 -7.55 2.29 -5.69
N MET A 96 -7.18 2.60 -6.92
CA MET A 96 -7.82 2.08 -8.11
C MET A 96 -6.99 0.97 -8.72
N GLY A 97 -6.92 -0.16 -8.04
CA GLY A 97 -6.83 -1.43 -8.74
C GLY A 97 -8.16 -1.75 -9.45
N ILE A 98 -8.46 -0.95 -10.47
CA ILE A 98 -9.12 -1.35 -11.70
C ILE A 98 -10.59 -1.77 -11.53
N ASN A 99 -11.48 -0.92 -12.04
CA ASN A 99 -12.87 -1.17 -12.47
C ASN A 99 -13.08 -2.40 -13.41
N SER A 100 -12.14 -3.35 -13.48
CA SER A 100 -12.22 -4.53 -14.34
C SER A 100 -11.60 -5.82 -13.75
N ARG A 101 -11.30 -5.90 -12.44
CA ARG A 101 -11.22 -7.22 -11.79
C ARG A 101 -12.63 -7.70 -11.44
N LYS A 102 -13.41 -8.12 -12.44
CA LYS A 102 -14.60 -8.95 -12.19
C LYS A 102 -14.13 -10.25 -11.52
N LYS A 103 -14.30 -10.37 -10.21
CA LYS A 103 -14.22 -11.67 -9.52
C LYS A 103 -15.50 -11.87 -8.66
N SER A 104 -16.44 -12.61 -9.27
CA SER A 104 -17.50 -13.45 -8.68
C SER A 104 -18.73 -12.84 -7.95
N ILE A 105 -19.89 -13.10 -8.57
CA ILE A 105 -21.34 -13.24 -8.24
C ILE A 105 -21.94 -12.92 -6.83
N LEU A 106 -21.19 -12.69 -5.76
CA LEU A 106 -21.76 -12.42 -4.41
C LEU A 106 -21.48 -11.02 -3.84
N SER A 107 -21.04 -10.11 -4.69
CA SER A 107 -20.57 -8.77 -4.30
C SER A 107 -21.73 -7.80 -4.04
N THR A 108 -21.80 -7.29 -2.79
CA THR A 108 -22.71 -6.23 -2.35
C THR A 108 -22.41 -4.90 -3.06
N TYR A 109 -23.45 -4.21 -3.49
CA TYR A 109 -23.39 -2.97 -4.28
C TYR A 109 -22.97 -1.76 -3.43
N HIS A 110 -22.03 -0.95 -3.94
CA HIS A 110 -21.55 0.27 -3.28
C HIS A 110 -22.32 1.51 -3.77
N GLY A 111 -23.19 2.06 -2.91
CA GLY A 111 -24.12 3.14 -3.29
C GLY A 111 -23.48 4.47 -3.69
N ARG A 112 -22.27 4.80 -3.23
CA ARG A 112 -21.62 6.09 -3.55
C ARG A 112 -20.82 6.07 -4.85
N HIS A 113 -20.32 4.91 -5.27
CA HIS A 113 -19.39 4.79 -6.41
C HIS A 113 -19.94 3.87 -7.51
N HIS A 114 -21.14 3.32 -7.34
CA HIS A 114 -21.80 2.42 -8.28
C HIS A 114 -20.95 1.21 -8.70
N THR A 115 -20.11 0.70 -7.80
CA THR A 115 -19.21 -0.43 -8.03
C THR A 115 -19.65 -1.67 -7.27
N ILE A 116 -19.37 -2.84 -7.85
CA ILE A 116 -19.66 -4.17 -7.30
C ILE A 116 -18.29 -4.87 -7.08
N GLY A 117 -17.86 -5.12 -5.84
CA GLY A 117 -16.63 -5.91 -5.55
C GLY A 117 -15.69 -5.35 -4.46
N PHE A 118 -14.49 -5.92 -4.34
CA PHE A 118 -13.37 -5.44 -3.52
C PHE A 118 -12.53 -4.42 -4.29
N SER A 119 -11.97 -3.41 -3.61
CA SER A 119 -10.97 -2.49 -4.17
C SER A 119 -9.56 -3.01 -3.90
N ASP A 120 -8.67 -2.84 -4.88
CA ASP A 120 -7.25 -3.19 -4.78
C ASP A 120 -6.49 -1.88 -4.49
N MET A 121 -5.85 -1.77 -3.33
CA MET A 121 -4.89 -0.70 -3.05
C MET A 121 -3.49 -1.13 -3.43
N ARG A 122 -2.74 -0.25 -4.07
CA ARG A 122 -1.33 -0.48 -4.38
C ARG A 122 -0.50 0.69 -3.92
N SER A 123 0.73 0.41 -3.50
CA SER A 123 1.72 1.45 -3.31
C SER A 123 2.91 1.20 -4.21
N VAL A 124 3.44 2.29 -4.76
CA VAL A 124 4.63 2.30 -5.61
C VAL A 124 5.51 3.46 -5.16
N THR A 125 6.82 3.39 -5.37
CA THR A 125 7.62 4.62 -5.25
C THR A 125 7.75 5.28 -6.62
N PRO A 126 7.91 6.61 -6.71
CA PRO A 126 8.08 7.31 -7.99
C PRO A 126 9.24 6.76 -8.84
N ASN A 127 10.28 6.22 -8.20
CA ASN A 127 11.47 5.70 -8.84
C ASN A 127 11.54 4.17 -8.90
N MET A 128 10.73 3.44 -8.13
CA MET A 128 10.91 2.00 -7.90
C MET A 128 9.57 1.31 -7.62
N GLY A 129 9.19 0.44 -8.56
CA GLY A 129 8.46 -0.81 -8.34
C GLY A 129 7.15 -0.79 -7.53
N PRO A 130 6.42 -1.91 -7.52
CA PRO A 130 5.39 -2.14 -6.51
C PRO A 130 6.02 -2.32 -5.13
N ILE A 131 5.49 -1.65 -4.12
CA ILE A 131 5.85 -1.79 -2.69
C ILE A 131 4.80 -2.65 -1.98
N ASN A 132 3.53 -2.49 -2.33
CA ASN A 132 2.43 -3.23 -1.72
C ASN A 132 1.25 -3.40 -2.70
N SER A 133 0.48 -4.47 -2.50
CA SER A 133 -0.84 -4.65 -3.11
C SER A 133 -1.76 -5.33 -2.09
N PHE A 134 -2.88 -4.70 -1.75
CA PHE A 134 -3.84 -5.19 -0.77
C PHE A 134 -5.28 -5.15 -1.30
N ARG A 135 -6.14 -6.04 -0.80
CA ARG A 135 -7.58 -6.05 -1.10
C ARG A 135 -8.33 -5.43 0.07
N CYS A 136 -8.98 -4.29 -0.14
CA CYS A 136 -9.94 -3.72 0.82
C CYS A 136 -11.38 -3.96 0.35
N ARG A 137 -12.34 -3.97 1.27
CA ARG A 137 -13.75 -3.96 0.86
C ARG A 137 -14.03 -2.61 0.23
N SER A 138 -14.87 -2.57 -0.80
CA SER A 138 -15.26 -1.30 -1.44
C SER A 138 -15.97 -0.32 -0.50
N THR A 139 -16.53 -0.83 0.61
CA THR A 139 -17.13 -0.03 1.69
C THR A 139 -16.09 0.57 2.64
N ASP A 140 -14.86 0.08 2.63
CA ASP A 140 -13.82 0.57 3.51
C ASP A 140 -13.20 1.83 2.89
N SER A 141 -13.29 2.96 3.59
CA SER A 141 -12.60 4.17 3.15
C SER A 141 -11.08 4.01 3.24
N GLU A 142 -10.33 4.76 2.44
CA GLU A 142 -8.85 4.82 2.51
C GLU A 142 -8.38 5.06 3.95
N ALA A 143 -9.05 5.96 4.67
CA ALA A 143 -8.86 6.21 6.10
C ALA A 143 -8.90 4.93 6.96
N MET A 144 -9.74 3.96 6.63
CA MET A 144 -9.89 2.72 7.40
C MET A 144 -8.73 1.75 7.19
N ASN A 145 -7.91 1.91 6.15
CA ASN A 145 -6.80 1.00 5.86
C ASN A 145 -5.44 1.69 5.72
N ILE A 146 -5.39 3.02 5.69
CA ILE A 146 -4.17 3.78 5.38
C ILE A 146 -3.04 3.50 6.37
N VAL A 147 -3.35 3.32 7.66
CA VAL A 147 -2.34 2.96 8.67
C VAL A 147 -1.71 1.62 8.35
N SER A 148 -2.51 0.59 8.05
CA SER A 148 -1.99 -0.74 7.69
C SER A 148 -1.22 -0.74 6.36
N VAL A 149 -1.66 0.09 5.41
CA VAL A 149 -0.91 0.28 4.16
C VAL A 149 0.45 0.92 4.46
N MET A 150 0.48 1.94 5.32
CA MET A 150 1.70 2.62 5.71
C MET A 150 2.64 1.72 6.52
N ASP A 151 2.13 0.91 7.44
CA ASP A 151 2.91 -0.09 8.19
C ASP A 151 3.71 -0.98 7.23
N LYS A 152 3.05 -1.49 6.18
CA LYS A 152 3.68 -2.33 5.16
C LYS A 152 4.67 -1.57 4.30
N ILE A 153 4.33 -0.35 3.88
CA ILE A 153 5.23 0.51 3.11
C ILE A 153 6.50 0.79 3.91
N GLN A 154 6.35 1.22 5.17
CA GLN A 154 7.47 1.51 6.06
C GLN A 154 8.27 0.27 6.37
N THR A 155 7.61 -0.89 6.51
CA THR A 155 8.32 -2.16 6.63
C THR A 155 9.19 -2.39 5.40
N VAL A 156 8.62 -2.38 4.19
CA VAL A 156 9.36 -2.67 2.93
C VAL A 156 10.48 -1.65 2.65
N CYS A 157 10.26 -0.39 2.99
CA CYS A 157 11.20 0.70 2.75
C CYS A 157 12.08 1.03 3.96
N ASP A 158 12.15 0.17 4.97
CA ASP A 158 12.97 0.32 6.19
C ASP A 158 12.78 1.67 6.89
N GLY A 159 11.54 2.15 7.01
CA GLY A 159 11.19 3.39 7.70
C GLY A 159 11.55 4.67 6.94
N LYS A 160 12.00 4.57 5.68
CA LYS A 160 12.53 5.72 4.91
C LYS A 160 11.46 6.59 4.26
N ILE A 161 10.21 6.18 4.28
CA ILE A 161 9.13 6.94 3.64
C ILE A 161 8.74 8.09 4.57
N GLU A 162 8.82 9.31 4.05
CA GLU A 162 8.49 10.55 4.76
C GLU A 162 7.24 11.21 4.18
N VAL A 163 6.98 10.95 2.90
CA VAL A 163 5.85 11.53 2.16
C VAL A 163 5.06 10.43 1.47
N TYR A 164 3.73 10.54 1.48
CA TYR A 164 2.89 9.73 0.61
C TYR A 164 1.89 10.57 -0.16
N THR A 165 1.59 10.19 -1.39
CA THR A 165 0.49 10.77 -2.18
C THR A 165 -0.54 9.71 -2.53
N GLY A 166 -1.79 10.13 -2.71
CA GLY A 166 -2.85 9.30 -3.28
C GLY A 166 -3.15 9.66 -4.75
N ASP A 167 -3.73 8.74 -5.51
CA ASP A 167 -4.30 8.96 -6.85
C ASP A 167 -5.57 9.84 -6.82
N ALA A 168 -5.43 11.15 -6.62
CA ALA A 168 -6.47 12.19 -6.81
C ALA A 168 -7.81 12.08 -6.03
N HIS A 169 -8.15 10.92 -5.49
CA HIS A 169 -9.43 10.53 -4.89
C HIS A 169 -9.24 10.02 -3.44
N THR A 170 -7.99 9.99 -2.96
CA THR A 170 -7.54 9.03 -1.94
C THR A 170 -6.60 9.63 -0.92
N VAL A 171 -6.65 10.93 -0.67
CA VAL A 171 -6.04 11.44 0.55
C VAL A 171 -7.06 12.32 1.25
N SER A 172 -7.79 11.67 2.16
CA SER A 172 -8.76 12.35 3.01
C SER A 172 -8.04 13.07 4.16
N ARG A 173 -8.66 14.12 4.70
CA ARG A 173 -8.14 14.84 5.89
C ARG A 173 -7.90 13.88 7.04
N ILE A 174 -8.87 13.00 7.31
CA ILE A 174 -8.73 12.04 8.39
C ILE A 174 -7.59 11.03 8.13
N SER A 175 -7.40 10.57 6.89
CA SER A 175 -6.26 9.71 6.52
C SER A 175 -4.93 10.42 6.77
N ALA A 176 -4.80 11.66 6.30
CA ALA A 176 -3.60 12.47 6.48
C ALA A 176 -3.26 12.67 7.96
N GLY A 177 -4.25 12.98 8.79
CA GLY A 177 -4.08 13.11 10.25
C GLY A 177 -3.65 11.80 10.90
N MET A 178 -4.31 10.68 10.60
CA MET A 178 -3.97 9.37 11.18
C MET A 178 -2.56 8.91 10.79
N VAL A 179 -2.18 9.07 9.53
CA VAL A 179 -0.84 8.68 9.04
C VAL A 179 0.24 9.51 9.72
N PHE A 180 0.04 10.82 9.83
CA PHE A 180 1.01 11.69 10.50
C PHE A 180 1.15 11.33 11.98
N LEU A 181 0.04 11.10 12.70
CA LEU A 181 0.07 10.72 14.12
C LEU A 181 0.72 9.35 14.38
N SER A 182 0.51 8.40 13.46
CA SER A 182 1.03 7.03 13.60
C SER A 182 2.48 6.91 13.16
N HIS A 183 2.85 7.50 12.02
CA HIS A 183 4.12 7.25 11.33
C HIS A 183 4.95 8.51 11.06
N VAL A 184 4.45 9.71 11.37
CA VAL A 184 5.10 10.99 11.02
C VAL A 184 5.31 11.14 9.50
N VAL A 185 4.51 10.43 8.71
CA VAL A 185 4.53 10.54 7.24
C VAL A 185 3.56 11.64 6.83
N VAL A 186 4.03 12.52 5.96
CA VAL A 186 3.28 13.65 5.45
C VAL A 186 2.47 13.25 4.23
N ALA A 187 1.16 13.49 4.25
CA ALA A 187 0.31 13.30 3.09
C ALA A 187 0.48 14.48 2.12
N ALA A 188 0.93 14.21 0.90
CA ALA A 188 1.02 15.15 -0.21
C ALA A 188 0.02 14.72 -1.28
N GLY A 189 -1.17 15.31 -1.36
CA GLY A 189 -2.24 14.75 -2.19
C GLY A 189 -2.96 15.77 -3.04
N ARG A 190 -3.55 15.31 -4.14
CA ARG A 190 -4.59 16.06 -4.84
C ARG A 190 -5.78 16.19 -3.90
N ILE A 191 -6.12 17.43 -3.57
CA ILE A 191 -7.29 17.74 -2.76
C ILE A 191 -8.40 18.03 -3.77
N CYS A 192 -9.40 17.15 -3.92
CA CYS A 192 -10.52 17.38 -4.87
C CYS A 192 -11.16 18.77 -4.69
N HIS A 193 -11.01 19.36 -3.51
CA HIS A 193 -11.25 20.76 -3.22
C HIS A 193 -10.07 21.31 -2.44
N GLU A 194 -9.14 22.00 -3.11
CA GLU A 194 -8.07 22.74 -2.43
C GLU A 194 -8.63 23.46 -1.18
N PRO A 195 -7.89 23.45 -0.06
CA PRO A 195 -8.18 24.24 1.12
C PRO A 195 -8.38 25.72 0.74
N LYS A 196 -9.62 26.10 0.40
CA LYS A 196 -9.93 27.47 -0.05
C LYS A 196 -9.64 28.49 1.03
N GLU A 197 -9.71 28.08 2.28
CA GLU A 197 -9.53 28.92 3.46
C GLU A 197 -8.48 28.31 4.39
N LYS A 198 -7.67 29.17 5.02
CA LYS A 198 -6.75 28.71 6.05
C LYS A 198 -7.51 28.19 7.25
N LEU A 199 -6.93 27.18 7.93
CA LEU A 199 -7.44 26.78 9.22
C LEU A 199 -7.46 28.00 10.15
N THR A 200 -8.58 28.26 10.81
CA THR A 200 -8.73 29.45 11.66
C THR A 200 -7.80 29.37 12.87
N GLU A 201 -7.39 30.53 13.39
CA GLU A 201 -6.50 30.59 14.56
C GLU A 201 -7.08 29.87 15.77
N CYS A 202 -8.41 29.96 15.97
CA CYS A 202 -9.13 29.22 17.01
C CYS A 202 -8.91 27.70 16.90
N LYS A 203 -9.03 27.12 15.70
CA LYS A 203 -8.78 25.69 15.47
C LYS A 203 -7.31 25.31 15.65
N ILE A 204 -6.39 26.19 15.27
CA ILE A 204 -4.94 25.97 15.48
C ILE A 204 -4.65 25.93 16.99
N ASN A 205 -5.26 26.82 17.77
CA ASN A 205 -5.11 26.83 19.22
C ASN A 205 -5.73 25.57 19.84
N GLU A 206 -6.92 25.14 19.38
CA GLU A 206 -7.55 23.89 19.81
C GLU A 206 -6.63 22.68 19.54
N LEU A 207 -5.94 22.62 18.39
CA LEU A 207 -4.95 21.58 18.10
C LEU A 207 -3.76 21.63 19.07
N LYS A 208 -3.23 22.83 19.35
CA LYS A 208 -2.09 23.02 20.26
C LYS A 208 -2.41 22.62 21.70
N GLU A 209 -3.58 22.99 22.19
CA GLU A 209 -4.06 22.62 23.53
C GLU A 209 -4.23 21.11 23.68
N ASN A 210 -4.48 20.40 22.58
CA ASN A 210 -4.79 18.97 22.56
C ASN A 210 -3.71 18.07 21.99
N ILE A 211 -2.45 18.53 21.93
CA ILE A 211 -1.30 17.73 21.47
C ILE A 211 -1.17 16.42 22.26
N SER A 212 -1.38 16.46 23.58
CA SER A 212 -1.30 15.25 24.42
C SER A 212 -2.32 14.19 24.01
N LEU A 213 -3.55 14.60 23.70
CA LEU A 213 -4.60 13.70 23.22
C LEU A 213 -4.26 13.14 21.83
N LEU A 214 -3.80 13.99 20.91
CA LEU A 214 -3.32 13.58 19.58
C LEU A 214 -2.20 12.54 19.67
N ASN A 215 -1.22 12.73 20.57
CA ASN A 215 -0.14 11.77 20.79
C ASN A 215 -0.65 10.42 21.31
N LYS A 216 -1.64 10.42 22.21
CA LYS A 216 -2.29 9.19 22.69
C LYS A 216 -3.02 8.46 21.56
N ILE A 217 -3.73 9.20 20.70
CA ILE A 217 -4.38 8.64 19.51
C ILE A 217 -3.34 8.05 18.55
N GLY A 218 -2.24 8.76 18.29
CA GLY A 218 -1.14 8.27 17.46
C GLY A 218 -0.51 6.99 18.00
N LYS A 219 -0.29 6.91 19.31
CA LYS A 219 0.14 5.67 19.98
C LYS A 219 -0.87 4.55 19.78
N LEU A 220 -2.15 4.83 19.98
CA LEU A 220 -3.20 3.83 19.82
C LEU A 220 -3.32 3.34 18.37
N LEU A 221 -3.11 4.21 17.38
CA LEU A 221 -3.08 3.82 15.97
C LEU A 221 -1.93 2.86 15.64
N ARG A 222 -0.81 2.93 16.37
CA ARG A 222 0.34 2.01 16.21
C ARG A 222 0.15 0.71 17.00
N ASP A 223 -0.18 0.83 18.27
CA ASP A 223 -0.16 -0.30 19.22
C ASP A 223 -1.44 -1.14 19.10
N GLU A 224 -2.59 -0.49 18.84
CA GLU A 224 -3.92 -1.13 18.71
C GLU A 224 -4.67 -0.59 17.48
N PRO A 225 -4.21 -0.88 16.25
CA PRO A 225 -4.66 -0.19 15.04
C PRO A 225 -6.17 -0.26 14.82
N SER A 226 -6.82 -1.37 15.16
CA SER A 226 -8.28 -1.51 15.04
C SER A 226 -9.05 -0.53 15.92
N LEU A 227 -8.64 -0.39 17.18
CA LEU A 227 -9.27 0.53 18.13
C LEU A 227 -8.91 1.98 17.80
N GLY A 228 -7.64 2.26 17.50
CA GLY A 228 -7.17 3.58 17.10
C GLY A 228 -7.95 4.14 15.90
N ARG A 229 -8.20 3.30 14.89
CA ARG A 229 -9.01 3.69 13.72
C ARG A 229 -10.45 4.02 14.09
N VAL A 230 -11.07 3.23 14.96
CA VAL A 230 -12.46 3.51 15.40
C VAL A 230 -12.53 4.84 16.13
N ILE A 231 -11.59 5.09 17.05
CA ILE A 231 -11.53 6.35 17.81
C ILE A 231 -11.28 7.55 16.88
N ALA A 232 -10.37 7.42 15.91
CA ALA A 232 -10.05 8.50 14.99
C ALA A 232 -11.16 8.80 13.97
N THR A 233 -11.97 7.82 13.54
CA THR A 233 -12.88 7.99 12.40
C THR A 233 -14.35 8.18 12.78
N LYS A 234 -14.76 7.86 14.00
CA LYS A 234 -16.18 7.94 14.41
C LYS A 234 -16.51 9.33 14.95
N LYS A 235 -17.44 10.02 14.27
CA LYS A 235 -17.90 11.38 14.60
C LYS A 235 -18.50 11.57 15.99
N TYR A 236 -18.92 10.49 16.66
CA TYR A 236 -19.63 10.56 17.93
C TYR A 236 -18.77 10.16 19.14
N ILE A 237 -17.47 9.97 18.95
CA ILE A 237 -16.53 9.70 20.04
C ILE A 237 -15.96 11.02 20.53
N ASN A 238 -16.29 11.36 21.77
CA ASN A 238 -15.75 12.52 22.48
C ASN A 238 -14.91 12.06 23.67
N ILE A 239 -13.73 12.65 23.85
CA ILE A 239 -12.86 12.43 25.02
C ILE A 239 -12.73 13.78 25.70
N ASP A 240 -13.11 13.87 26.98
CA ASP A 240 -13.10 15.11 27.76
C ASP A 240 -13.85 16.27 27.07
N GLY A 241 -14.96 15.95 26.39
CA GLY A 241 -15.77 16.92 25.63
C GLY A 241 -15.25 17.24 24.23
N ILE A 242 -14.10 16.67 23.83
CA ILE A 242 -13.44 16.97 22.56
C ILE A 242 -13.76 15.90 21.53
N ASN A 243 -14.24 16.34 20.37
CA ASN A 243 -14.52 15.44 19.25
C ASN A 243 -13.23 14.98 18.58
N VAL A 244 -12.85 13.72 18.80
CA VAL A 244 -11.57 13.17 18.32
C VAL A 244 -11.50 13.16 16.80
N CYS A 245 -12.58 12.74 16.13
CA CYS A 245 -12.65 12.69 14.67
C CYS A 245 -12.39 14.06 14.05
N LYS A 246 -13.03 15.10 14.60
CA LYS A 246 -12.86 16.48 14.14
C LYS A 246 -11.44 16.99 14.39
N LEU A 247 -10.87 16.68 15.55
CA LEU A 247 -9.50 17.07 15.91
C LEU A 247 -8.47 16.47 14.94
N VAL A 248 -8.61 15.19 14.59
CA VAL A 248 -7.74 14.51 13.62
C VAL A 248 -7.99 15.03 12.18
N GLU A 249 -9.23 15.33 11.81
CA GLU A 249 -9.54 15.97 10.52
C GLU A 249 -8.92 17.38 10.40
N ASP A 250 -8.98 18.20 11.46
CA ASP A 250 -8.40 19.55 11.47
C ASP A 250 -6.86 19.48 11.39
N LEU A 251 -6.22 18.51 12.07
CA LEU A 251 -4.79 18.24 11.91
C LEU A 251 -4.44 17.83 10.47
N GLY A 252 -5.20 16.89 9.91
CA GLY A 252 -4.99 16.45 8.54
C GLY A 252 -5.21 17.54 7.50
N TYR A 253 -6.18 18.45 7.74
CA TYR A 253 -6.37 19.63 6.93
C TYR A 253 -5.16 20.55 6.96
N LEU A 254 -4.60 20.80 8.15
CA LEU A 254 -3.40 21.63 8.31
C LEU A 254 -2.20 21.03 7.56
N ILE A 255 -2.01 19.71 7.62
CA ILE A 255 -0.95 19.01 6.89
C ILE A 255 -1.13 19.20 5.39
N LEU A 256 -2.32 18.90 4.86
CA LEU A 256 -2.61 18.99 3.43
C LEU A 256 -2.48 20.42 2.92
N GLN A 257 -2.88 21.41 3.72
CA GLN A 257 -2.71 22.82 3.42
C GLN A 257 -1.23 23.23 3.36
N ASN A 258 -0.41 22.75 4.30
CA ASN A 258 1.03 23.06 4.29
C ASN A 258 1.71 22.44 3.07
N VAL A 259 1.28 21.25 2.67
CA VAL A 259 1.84 20.58 1.48
C VAL A 259 1.35 21.19 0.18
N SER A 260 0.11 21.69 0.09
CA SER A 260 -0.32 22.44 -1.10
C SER A 260 0.47 23.74 -1.30
N ASN A 261 1.07 24.27 -0.24
CA ASN A 261 1.99 25.40 -0.32
C ASN A 261 3.45 24.98 -0.58
N ALA A 262 3.76 23.68 -0.53
CA ALA A 262 5.07 23.14 -0.85
C ALA A 262 5.13 22.84 -2.36
N ASP A 263 6.27 23.14 -3.00
CA ASP A 263 6.49 22.93 -4.44
C ASP A 263 6.73 21.44 -4.80
N ILE A 264 5.81 20.58 -4.35
CA ILE A 264 5.80 19.15 -4.70
C ILE A 264 4.91 18.99 -5.93
N ASP A 265 5.50 18.56 -7.04
CA ASP A 265 4.81 18.28 -8.31
C ASP A 265 3.99 16.97 -8.23
N VAL A 266 3.00 16.96 -7.32
CA VAL A 266 2.09 15.83 -7.08
C VAL A 266 1.36 15.44 -8.36
N ASP A 267 0.96 16.43 -9.16
CA ASP A 267 0.23 16.21 -10.41
C ASP A 267 1.05 15.41 -11.43
N ARG A 268 2.32 15.79 -11.66
CA ARG A 268 3.18 15.02 -12.57
C ARG A 268 3.44 13.61 -12.08
N ILE A 269 3.62 13.44 -10.76
CA ILE A 269 3.85 12.12 -10.16
C ILE A 269 2.62 11.22 -10.35
N CYS A 270 1.43 11.72 -10.01
CA CYS A 270 0.17 11.00 -10.19
C CYS A 270 -0.09 10.68 -11.68
N LEU A 271 0.10 11.66 -12.59
CA LEU A 271 -0.04 11.46 -14.03
C LEU A 271 0.95 10.41 -14.57
N ALA A 272 2.17 10.35 -14.06
CA ALA A 272 3.14 9.33 -14.45
C ALA A 272 2.68 7.91 -14.03
N VAL A 273 2.13 7.78 -12.82
CA VAL A 273 1.55 6.52 -12.33
C VAL A 273 0.32 6.12 -13.13
N GLU A 274 -0.60 7.06 -13.39
CA GLU A 274 -1.77 6.84 -14.24
C GLU A 274 -1.36 6.42 -15.66
N ARG A 275 -0.40 7.10 -16.29
CA ARG A 275 0.14 6.74 -17.61
C ARG A 275 0.76 5.35 -17.61
N SER A 276 1.56 5.01 -16.60
CA SER A 276 2.12 3.65 -16.44
C SER A 276 1.01 2.61 -16.35
N ASN A 277 -0.04 2.88 -15.56
CA ASN A 277 -1.21 2.01 -15.45
C ASN A 277 -1.98 1.91 -16.77
N GLN A 278 -2.13 3.00 -17.52
CA GLN A 278 -2.76 2.99 -18.85
C GLN A 278 -1.94 2.18 -19.87
N LEU A 279 -0.61 2.29 -19.87
CA LEU A 279 0.26 1.48 -20.73
C LEU A 279 0.15 -0.02 -20.39
N LYS A 280 0.10 -0.37 -19.10
CA LYS A 280 -0.18 -1.73 -18.63
C LYS A 280 -1.56 -2.24 -19.05
N LYS A 281 -2.53 -1.36 -19.36
CA LYS A 281 -3.84 -1.71 -19.94
C LYS A 281 -3.74 -1.89 -21.46
N LYS A 282 -3.07 -0.98 -22.18
CA LYS A 282 -2.92 -1.04 -23.65
C LYS A 282 -2.11 -2.24 -24.13
N ALA A 283 -1.17 -2.73 -23.32
CA ALA A 283 -0.48 -3.99 -23.57
C ALA A 283 -1.38 -5.24 -23.40
N ARG A 284 -2.66 -5.08 -23.03
CA ARG A 284 -3.64 -6.18 -22.88
C ARG A 284 -4.71 -6.08 -23.96
N ILE A 285 -4.69 -7.02 -24.91
CA ILE A 285 -5.89 -7.38 -25.68
C ILE A 285 -6.64 -8.44 -24.85
N ILE A 286 -7.96 -8.28 -24.70
CA ILE A 286 -8.82 -9.26 -24.04
C ILE A 286 -9.49 -10.09 -25.13
N GLU A 287 -9.02 -11.31 -25.33
CA GLU A 287 -9.75 -12.35 -26.04
C GLU A 287 -9.75 -13.60 -25.16
N GLY A 288 -10.95 -14.15 -24.90
CA GLY A 288 -11.13 -15.47 -24.28
C GLY A 288 -10.31 -15.76 -23.02
N SER A 289 -10.57 -15.07 -21.91
CA SER A 289 -10.09 -15.40 -20.55
C SER A 289 -8.56 -15.51 -20.32
N TYR A 290 -7.70 -15.26 -21.30
CA TYR A 290 -6.24 -15.31 -21.16
C TYR A 290 -5.56 -14.01 -21.61
N THR A 291 -4.42 -13.67 -21.00
CA THR A 291 -3.64 -12.44 -21.28
C THR A 291 -2.32 -12.80 -21.96
N ARG A 292 -2.04 -12.24 -23.14
CA ARG A 292 -0.70 -12.25 -23.78
C ARG A 292 -0.25 -10.81 -24.11
N PRO A 293 1.06 -10.51 -24.12
CA PRO A 293 1.58 -9.24 -24.61
C PRO A 293 1.41 -9.13 -26.13
N ARG A 294 1.22 -7.91 -26.65
CA ARG A 294 1.36 -7.60 -28.09
C ARG A 294 2.78 -7.93 -28.52
N HIS A 295 2.95 -8.93 -29.38
CA HIS A 295 4.09 -8.93 -30.29
C HIS A 295 3.79 -7.89 -31.36
N ASP A 296 4.68 -6.92 -31.54
CA ASP A 296 4.75 -6.16 -32.78
C ASP A 296 5.15 -7.14 -33.88
N ILE A 297 4.12 -7.66 -34.55
CA ILE A 297 4.18 -8.20 -35.91
C ILE A 297 3.29 -7.18 -36.64
N ASP A 298 3.85 -6.20 -37.33
CA ASP A 298 4.21 -6.34 -38.74
C ASP A 298 5.20 -5.26 -39.20
N ARG A 299 6.27 -5.66 -39.90
CA ARG A 299 6.62 -5.28 -41.29
C ARG A 299 8.11 -5.53 -41.58
N LEU A 300 8.42 -6.77 -41.99
CA LEU A 300 9.05 -7.12 -43.27
C LEU A 300 9.07 -8.64 -43.41
#